data_AF-A0A2I0N8R2-F1
#
_entry.id   AF-A0A2I0N8R2-F1
#
_cell.length_a   1.000
_cell.length_b   1.000
_cell.length_c   1.000
_cell.angle_alpha   90.00
_cell.angle_beta   90.00
_cell.angle_gamma   90.00
#
_symmetry.space_group_name_H-M   'P 1'
#
loop_
_entity.id
_entity.type
_entity.pdbx_description
1 polymer ?
#
loop_
_entity_poly.entity_id
_entity_poly.type
_entity_poly.pdbx_seq_one_letter_code
_entity_poly.pdbx_strand_id
1 'polypeptide(L)'
;MDVLWFSIGTLVGIVIALVAVEFGLKKVFGKQEHSKLTSVWSLSEISDPLIVAEKLEGVPVPAGAKVVVRDAVDARTFSSAEVRKNPEVRSNFILGKNRALIFTGQIEPGKMALWTVDDILLRRLNSEFNRLWTKSDGYVEHLKIAELAGKSGLRVKTEGVVLDVIPYRERFLLRLSDHGHTIGVLTDKESDVKGSVVRVTGKLVKSDSGYSLIDSEEIDKIRIADAGTDAVQ
;
A
#
# COMPACT_ATOMS: atom_id res chain seq x y z
N MET A 1 -31.67 12.42 -72.25
CA MET A 1 -30.34 11.81 -71.99
C MET A 1 -29.71 12.41 -70.73
N ASP A 2 -29.69 13.74 -70.56
CA ASP A 2 -29.03 14.39 -69.40
C ASP A 2 -29.58 14.04 -68.01
N VAL A 3 -30.91 13.99 -67.85
CA VAL A 3 -31.53 13.71 -66.54
C VAL A 3 -31.18 12.29 -66.04
N LEU A 4 -31.00 11.34 -66.97
CA LEU A 4 -30.63 9.96 -66.64
C LEU A 4 -29.17 9.89 -66.14
N TRP A 5 -28.26 10.59 -66.79
CA TRP A 5 -26.85 10.69 -66.39
C TRP A 5 -26.69 11.42 -65.06
N PHE A 6 -27.46 12.48 -64.83
CA PHE A 6 -27.48 13.21 -63.56
C PHE A 6 -27.96 12.31 -62.41
N SER A 7 -28.99 11.49 -62.65
CA SER A 7 -29.53 10.55 -61.66
C SER A 7 -28.50 9.48 -61.28
N ILE A 8 -27.82 8.90 -62.28
CA ILE A 8 -26.79 7.88 -62.07
C ILE A 8 -25.59 8.47 -61.31
N GLY A 9 -25.12 9.66 -61.71
CA GLY A 9 -24.01 10.34 -61.04
C GLY A 9 -24.31 10.66 -59.57
N THR A 10 -25.55 11.08 -59.28
CA THR A 10 -26.00 11.34 -57.91
C THR A 10 -26.00 10.06 -57.06
N LEU A 11 -26.48 8.95 -57.61
CA LEU A 11 -26.53 7.67 -56.91
C LEU A 11 -25.13 7.13 -56.59
N VAL A 12 -24.21 7.22 -57.55
CA VAL A 12 -22.80 6.83 -57.36
C VAL A 12 -22.12 7.74 -56.33
N GLY A 13 -22.38 9.05 -56.38
CA GLY A 13 -21.84 10.01 -55.41
C GLY A 13 -22.29 9.72 -53.98
N ILE A 14 -23.55 9.38 -53.77
CA ILE A 14 -24.08 8.98 -52.45
C ILE A 14 -23.39 7.72 -51.94
N VAL A 15 -23.22 6.70 -52.78
CA VAL A 15 -22.55 5.45 -52.39
C VAL A 15 -21.09 5.71 -51.98
N ILE A 16 -20.35 6.50 -52.76
CA ILE A 16 -18.96 6.85 -52.44
C ILE A 16 -18.88 7.66 -51.15
N ALA A 17 -19.79 8.63 -50.94
CA ALA A 17 -19.83 9.43 -49.72
C ALA A 17 -20.12 8.56 -48.48
N LEU A 18 -21.06 7.61 -48.57
CA LEU A 18 -21.37 6.69 -47.48
C LEU A 18 -20.17 5.79 -47.14
N VAL A 19 -19.48 5.23 -48.16
CA VAL A 19 -18.29 4.41 -47.96
C VAL A 19 -17.14 5.23 -47.37
N ALA A 20 -16.94 6.47 -47.83
CA ALA A 20 -15.90 7.35 -47.30
C ALA A 20 -16.15 7.74 -45.84
N VAL A 21 -17.41 8.01 -45.47
CA VAL A 21 -17.82 8.25 -44.08
C VAL A 21 -17.60 7.00 -43.23
N GLU A 22 -17.98 5.82 -43.71
CA GLU A 22 -17.79 4.56 -42.97
C GLU A 22 -16.30 4.21 -42.79
N PHE A 23 -15.45 4.43 -43.80
CA PHE A 23 -14.00 4.25 -43.69
C PHE A 23 -13.33 5.31 -42.80
N GLY A 24 -13.77 6.57 -42.86
CA GLY A 24 -13.31 7.64 -41.99
C GLY A 24 -13.65 7.38 -40.53
N LEU A 25 -14.90 6.95 -40.26
CA LEU A 25 -15.36 6.53 -38.94
C LEU A 25 -14.59 5.29 -38.46
N LYS A 26 -14.39 4.25 -39.29
CA LYS A 26 -13.60 3.07 -38.91
C LYS A 26 -12.12 3.37 -38.62
N LYS A 27 -11.56 4.47 -39.15
CA LYS A 27 -10.18 4.90 -38.86
C LYS A 27 -10.10 5.73 -37.57
N VAL A 28 -11.14 6.48 -37.23
CA VAL A 28 -11.27 7.24 -35.97
C VAL A 28 -11.68 6.32 -34.81
N PHE A 29 -12.56 5.36 -35.07
CA PHE A 29 -13.02 4.33 -34.13
C PHE A 29 -12.30 2.99 -34.29
N GLY A 30 -11.24 2.97 -35.10
CA GLY A 30 -10.36 1.83 -35.26
C GLY A 30 -9.76 1.50 -33.91
N LYS A 31 -10.08 0.31 -33.41
CA LYS A 31 -9.81 -0.19 -32.06
C LYS A 31 -8.31 -0.09 -31.76
N GLN A 32 -7.84 1.07 -31.29
CA GLN A 32 -6.58 1.14 -30.58
C GLN A 32 -6.82 0.31 -29.32
N GLU A 33 -6.10 -0.80 -29.18
CA GLU A 33 -6.17 -1.63 -27.99
C GLU A 33 -5.51 -0.86 -26.84
N HIS A 34 -6.23 0.13 -26.31
CA HIS A 34 -5.85 0.92 -25.15
C HIS A 34 -5.73 0.04 -23.90
N SER A 35 -6.29 -1.17 -23.93
CA SER A 35 -6.19 -2.13 -22.85
C SER A 35 -5.97 -3.55 -23.37
N LYS A 36 -5.10 -4.30 -22.69
CA LYS A 36 -4.82 -5.72 -22.97
C LYS A 36 -4.74 -6.51 -21.66
N LEU A 37 -5.15 -7.77 -21.69
CA LEU A 37 -4.90 -8.68 -20.57
C LEU A 37 -3.45 -9.16 -20.63
N THR A 38 -2.78 -9.17 -19.48
CA THR A 38 -1.42 -9.70 -19.34
C THR A 38 -1.25 -10.39 -17.99
N SER A 39 -0.48 -11.47 -17.96
CA SER A 39 0.07 -12.06 -16.73
C SER A 39 1.56 -11.73 -16.55
N VAL A 40 2.18 -11.14 -17.58
CA VAL A 40 3.58 -10.75 -17.59
C VAL A 40 3.65 -9.26 -17.29
N TRP A 41 4.13 -8.93 -16.09
CA TRP A 41 4.33 -7.57 -15.62
C TRP A 41 5.37 -7.55 -14.50
N SER A 42 6.02 -6.41 -14.31
CA SER A 42 6.89 -6.15 -13.16
C SER A 42 6.70 -4.72 -12.66
N LEU A 43 6.68 -4.56 -11.34
CA LEU A 43 6.67 -3.24 -10.70
C LEU A 43 7.96 -2.45 -10.94
N SER A 44 9.08 -3.13 -11.16
CA SER A 44 10.37 -2.48 -11.45
C SER A 44 10.37 -1.69 -12.76
N GLU A 45 9.44 -1.99 -13.67
CA GLU A 45 9.31 -1.30 -14.96
C GLU A 45 8.51 0.01 -14.85
N ILE A 46 7.89 0.27 -13.70
CA ILE A 46 7.05 1.44 -13.44
C ILE A 46 7.77 2.35 -12.45
N SER A 47 8.20 3.52 -12.91
CA SER A 47 8.81 4.55 -12.04
C SER A 47 7.75 5.18 -11.14
N ASP A 48 8.10 5.37 -9.86
CA ASP A 48 7.28 6.01 -8.83
C ASP A 48 5.81 5.53 -8.81
N PRO A 49 5.56 4.22 -8.72
CA PRO A 49 4.21 3.69 -8.86
C PRO A 49 3.32 4.08 -7.68
N LEU A 50 2.08 4.39 -8.00
CA LEU A 50 0.99 4.54 -7.03
C LEU A 50 0.25 3.20 -6.95
N ILE A 51 0.31 2.54 -5.80
CA ILE A 51 -0.19 1.19 -5.61
C ILE A 51 -1.39 1.23 -4.65
N VAL A 52 -2.48 0.59 -5.05
CA VAL A 52 -3.60 0.30 -4.16
C VAL A 52 -3.79 -1.20 -4.14
N ALA A 53 -3.79 -1.79 -2.96
CA ALA A 53 -3.97 -3.23 -2.81
C ALA A 53 -4.75 -3.57 -1.54
N GLU A 54 -5.53 -4.64 -1.57
CA GLU A 54 -6.09 -5.20 -0.33
C GLU A 54 -4.97 -5.78 0.53
N LYS A 55 -4.08 -6.55 -0.11
CA LYS A 55 -2.85 -7.13 0.45
C LYS A 55 -1.72 -7.01 -0.56
N LEU A 56 -0.51 -6.76 -0.09
CA LEU A 56 0.68 -6.65 -0.94
C LEU A 56 1.85 -7.42 -0.32
N GLU A 57 1.93 -8.71 -0.65
CA GLU A 57 2.91 -9.65 -0.11
C GLU A 57 3.61 -10.39 -1.26
N GLY A 58 4.90 -10.71 -1.08
CA GLY A 58 5.69 -11.46 -2.05
C GLY A 58 6.06 -10.67 -3.31
N VAL A 59 5.87 -9.35 -3.32
CA VAL A 59 6.09 -8.50 -4.49
C VAL A 59 7.10 -7.40 -4.16
N PRO A 60 8.25 -7.31 -4.87
CA PRO A 60 9.24 -6.27 -4.61
C PRO A 60 8.72 -4.91 -5.07
N VAL A 61 8.57 -4.00 -4.11
CA VAL A 61 8.11 -2.62 -4.38
C VAL A 61 9.32 -1.70 -4.62
N PRO A 62 9.38 -1.00 -5.78
CA PRO A 62 10.49 -0.11 -6.11
C PRO A 62 10.55 1.11 -5.20
N ALA A 63 11.74 1.71 -5.11
CA ALA A 63 11.94 2.93 -4.35
C ALA A 63 11.07 4.08 -4.87
N GLY A 64 10.55 4.93 -3.96
CA GLY A 64 9.72 6.09 -4.31
C GLY A 64 8.25 5.77 -4.57
N ALA A 65 7.87 4.49 -4.50
CA ALA A 65 6.46 4.09 -4.60
C ALA A 65 5.63 4.65 -3.44
N LYS A 66 4.34 4.89 -3.71
CA LYS A 66 3.33 5.19 -2.69
C LYS A 66 2.30 4.09 -2.67
N VAL A 67 2.07 3.51 -1.50
CA VAL A 67 1.25 2.32 -1.34
C VAL A 67 0.11 2.60 -0.37
N VAL A 68 -1.12 2.36 -0.80
CA VAL A 68 -2.27 2.25 0.09
C VAL A 68 -2.68 0.79 0.19
N VAL A 69 -2.66 0.24 1.40
CA VAL A 69 -3.11 -1.12 1.66
C VAL A 69 -4.28 -1.18 2.63
N ARG A 70 -5.12 -2.21 2.50
CA ARG A 70 -6.17 -2.49 3.49
C ARG A 70 -5.65 -3.28 4.67
N ASP A 71 -5.07 -4.44 4.39
CA ASP A 71 -4.89 -5.50 5.36
C ASP A 71 -3.42 -5.64 5.77
N ALA A 72 -2.55 -5.99 4.81
CA ALA A 72 -1.16 -6.35 5.05
C ALA A 72 -0.22 -5.94 3.91
N VAL A 73 1.05 -5.69 4.27
CA VAL A 73 2.14 -5.42 3.33
C VAL A 73 3.47 -5.98 3.84
N ASP A 74 4.32 -6.45 2.94
CA ASP A 74 5.64 -6.95 3.30
C ASP A 74 6.49 -5.92 4.07
N ALA A 75 7.19 -6.39 5.09
CA ALA A 75 8.08 -5.54 5.91
C ALA A 75 9.19 -4.83 5.09
N ARG A 76 9.58 -5.42 3.96
CA ARG A 76 10.60 -4.84 3.07
C ARG A 76 10.07 -3.61 2.34
N THR A 77 8.76 -3.52 2.10
CA THR A 77 8.12 -2.41 1.39
C THR A 77 8.27 -1.08 2.13
N PHE A 78 8.30 -1.12 3.47
CA PHE A 78 8.49 0.09 4.30
C PHE A 78 9.86 0.75 4.13
N SER A 79 10.87 0.00 3.66
CA SER A 79 12.19 0.57 3.39
C SER A 79 12.30 1.27 2.04
N SER A 80 11.41 0.96 1.08
CA SER A 80 11.47 1.50 -0.28
C SER A 80 10.30 2.44 -0.62
N ALA A 81 9.19 2.35 0.10
CA ALA A 81 7.95 3.03 -0.25
C ALA A 81 7.29 3.73 0.94
N GLU A 82 6.52 4.79 0.65
CA GLU A 82 5.62 5.38 1.64
C GLU A 82 4.33 4.54 1.67
N VAL A 83 4.05 3.92 2.82
CA VAL A 83 2.92 3.00 2.99
C VAL A 83 1.88 3.61 3.93
N ARG A 84 0.62 3.57 3.50
CA ARG A 84 -0.53 4.01 4.28
C ARG A 84 -1.58 2.92 4.37
N LYS A 85 -2.31 2.90 5.49
CA LYS A 85 -3.41 1.96 5.71
C LYS A 85 -4.73 2.66 5.43
N ASN A 86 -5.59 2.04 4.63
CA ASN A 86 -6.94 2.52 4.43
C ASN A 86 -7.95 1.36 4.39
N PRO A 87 -8.89 1.27 5.36
CA PRO A 87 -9.88 0.19 5.42
C PRO A 87 -10.90 0.22 4.28
N GLU A 88 -11.04 1.34 3.55
CA GLU A 88 -11.97 1.51 2.42
C GLU A 88 -11.44 0.92 1.11
N VAL A 89 -10.21 0.40 1.06
CA VAL A 89 -9.67 -0.21 -0.16
C VAL A 89 -10.50 -1.45 -0.56
N ARG A 90 -10.95 -1.47 -1.81
CA ARG A 90 -11.76 -2.56 -2.42
C ARG A 90 -11.25 -2.98 -3.80
N SER A 91 -10.10 -2.45 -4.22
CA SER A 91 -9.56 -2.62 -5.56
C SER A 91 -8.07 -2.87 -5.50
N ASN A 92 -7.55 -3.60 -6.48
CA ASN A 92 -6.13 -3.88 -6.63
C ASN A 92 -5.65 -3.28 -7.95
N PHE A 93 -4.82 -2.24 -7.89
CA PHE A 93 -4.24 -1.64 -9.09
C PHE A 93 -2.88 -1.01 -8.82
N ILE A 94 -2.08 -0.93 -9.89
CA ILE A 94 -0.83 -0.21 -9.94
C ILE A 94 -0.98 0.87 -11.01
N LEU A 95 -0.71 2.11 -10.64
CA LEU A 95 -0.76 3.25 -11.53
C LEU A 95 0.65 3.82 -11.70
N GLY A 96 1.11 3.84 -12.94
CA GLY A 96 2.32 4.56 -13.35
C GLY A 96 1.97 5.87 -14.07
N LYS A 97 3.01 6.56 -14.55
CA LYS A 97 2.86 7.86 -15.23
C LYS A 97 1.97 7.81 -16.48
N ASN A 98 2.03 6.72 -17.25
CA ASN A 98 1.39 6.61 -18.57
C ASN A 98 0.60 5.31 -18.77
N ARG A 99 0.50 4.48 -17.72
CA ARG A 99 -0.16 3.18 -17.79
C ARG A 99 -0.63 2.74 -16.43
N ALA A 100 -1.60 1.84 -16.40
CA ALA A 100 -2.04 1.17 -15.19
C ALA A 100 -2.17 -0.34 -15.41
N LEU A 101 -2.06 -1.08 -14.32
CA LEU A 101 -2.38 -2.50 -14.21
C LEU A 101 -3.53 -2.63 -13.22
N ILE A 102 -4.66 -3.18 -13.66
CA ILE A 102 -5.84 -3.42 -12.81
C ILE A 102 -5.97 -4.93 -12.60
N PHE A 103 -6.00 -5.36 -11.35
CA PHE A 103 -6.01 -6.78 -10.99
C PHE A 103 -7.40 -7.22 -10.58
N THR A 104 -7.78 -8.43 -11.01
CA THR A 104 -9.05 -9.06 -10.61
C THR A 104 -8.97 -9.73 -9.23
N GLY A 105 -7.79 -9.73 -8.60
CA GLY A 105 -7.55 -10.25 -7.26
C GLY A 105 -6.30 -9.62 -6.65
N GLN A 106 -5.71 -10.31 -5.66
CA GLN A 106 -4.49 -9.86 -4.99
C GLN A 106 -3.34 -9.64 -5.99
N ILE A 107 -2.51 -8.63 -5.73
CA ILE A 107 -1.34 -8.30 -6.54
C ILE A 107 -0.23 -9.29 -6.20
N GLU A 108 0.05 -10.23 -7.11
CA GLU A 108 1.04 -11.30 -6.94
C GLU A 108 1.72 -11.62 -8.29
N PRO A 109 2.97 -12.08 -8.31
CA PRO A 109 3.67 -12.39 -9.56
C PRO A 109 2.88 -13.39 -10.42
N GLY A 110 2.78 -13.11 -11.72
CA GLY A 110 2.03 -13.96 -12.66
C GLY A 110 0.51 -13.80 -12.60
N LYS A 111 -0.03 -12.98 -11.69
CA LYS A 111 -1.48 -12.71 -11.65
C LYS A 111 -1.91 -11.95 -12.90
N MET A 112 -3.05 -12.33 -13.44
CA MET A 112 -3.66 -11.64 -14.57
C MET A 112 -4.06 -10.22 -14.17
N ALA A 113 -3.68 -9.27 -15.01
CA ALA A 113 -4.02 -7.86 -14.91
C ALA A 113 -4.53 -7.35 -16.26
N LEU A 114 -5.44 -6.38 -16.19
CA LEU A 114 -5.75 -5.50 -17.31
C LEU A 114 -4.69 -4.41 -17.35
N TRP A 115 -3.79 -4.49 -18.32
CA TRP A 115 -2.91 -3.39 -18.66
C TRP A 115 -3.68 -2.37 -19.47
N THR A 116 -3.58 -1.08 -19.12
CA THR A 116 -4.29 -0.01 -19.82
C THR A 116 -3.47 1.26 -19.93
N VAL A 117 -3.65 1.98 -21.03
CA VAL A 117 -3.14 3.34 -21.31
C VAL A 117 -4.28 4.32 -21.59
N ASP A 118 -5.52 3.95 -21.25
CA ASP A 118 -6.69 4.80 -21.45
C ASP A 118 -6.68 5.98 -20.47
N ASP A 119 -6.58 7.21 -20.98
CA ASP A 119 -6.47 8.43 -20.17
C ASP A 119 -7.65 8.64 -19.21
N ILE A 120 -8.86 8.20 -19.58
CA ILE A 120 -10.05 8.34 -18.71
C ILE A 120 -9.90 7.39 -17.52
N LEU A 121 -9.49 6.14 -17.76
CA LEU A 121 -9.21 5.17 -16.70
C LEU A 121 -8.04 5.63 -15.82
N LEU A 122 -6.94 6.10 -16.40
CA LEU A 122 -5.78 6.59 -15.65
C LEU A 122 -6.17 7.74 -14.71
N ARG A 123 -6.96 8.72 -15.18
CA ARG A 123 -7.47 9.82 -14.34
C ARG A 123 -8.37 9.33 -13.21
N ARG A 124 -9.26 8.36 -13.48
CA ARG A 124 -10.14 7.76 -12.46
C ARG A 124 -9.34 7.04 -11.39
N LEU A 125 -8.38 6.20 -11.77
CA LEU A 125 -7.50 5.48 -10.85
C LEU A 125 -6.65 6.45 -10.02
N ASN A 126 -6.14 7.52 -10.63
CA ASN A 126 -5.41 8.55 -9.90
C ASN A 126 -6.29 9.26 -8.88
N SER A 127 -7.52 9.62 -9.25
CA SER A 127 -8.49 10.23 -8.33
C SER A 127 -8.82 9.29 -7.17
N GLU A 128 -9.01 8.00 -7.44
CA GLU A 128 -9.31 7.00 -6.42
C GLU A 128 -8.12 6.79 -5.48
N PHE A 129 -6.90 6.68 -6.02
CA PHE A 129 -5.68 6.65 -5.22
C PHE A 129 -5.60 7.86 -4.30
N ASN A 130 -5.77 9.08 -4.83
CA ASN A 130 -5.67 10.30 -4.02
C ASN A 130 -6.76 10.40 -2.95
N ARG A 131 -7.98 9.94 -3.26
CA ARG A 131 -9.09 9.85 -2.29
C ARG A 131 -8.71 8.94 -1.11
N LEU A 132 -8.20 7.75 -1.42
CA LEU A 132 -7.77 6.78 -0.41
C LEU A 132 -6.54 7.29 0.36
N TRP A 133 -5.57 7.88 -0.34
CA TRP A 133 -4.34 8.41 0.23
C TRP A 133 -4.58 9.56 1.21
N THR A 134 -5.44 10.50 0.85
CA THR A 134 -5.73 11.68 1.68
C THR A 134 -6.51 11.31 2.94
N LYS A 135 -7.34 10.28 2.88
CA LYS A 135 -8.11 9.73 4.02
C LYS A 135 -7.41 8.58 4.73
N SER A 136 -6.13 8.35 4.48
CA SER A 136 -5.39 7.23 5.06
C SER A 136 -4.47 7.70 6.16
N ASP A 137 -4.42 6.92 7.23
CA ASP A 137 -3.45 7.08 8.28
C ASP A 137 -2.12 6.46 7.86
N GLY A 138 -1.01 6.92 8.46
CA GLY A 138 0.28 6.25 8.32
C GLY A 138 0.13 4.78 8.69
N TYR A 139 0.67 3.87 7.88
CA TYR A 139 0.49 2.44 8.15
C TYR A 139 1.22 2.05 9.45
N VAL A 140 0.47 1.40 10.36
CA VAL A 140 1.00 0.88 11.62
C VAL A 140 0.58 -0.59 11.76
N GLU A 141 1.57 -1.47 11.88
CA GLU A 141 1.35 -2.89 12.17
C GLU A 141 0.94 -3.07 13.64
N HIS A 142 -0.20 -3.71 13.90
CA HIS A 142 -0.61 -4.09 15.24
C HIS A 142 -0.07 -5.49 15.55
N LEU A 143 1.06 -5.57 16.23
CA LEU A 143 1.77 -6.84 16.49
C LEU A 143 1.87 -7.10 17.98
N LYS A 144 1.73 -8.37 18.35
CA LYS A 144 2.09 -8.83 19.70
C LYS A 144 3.60 -8.84 19.86
N ILE A 145 4.09 -8.72 21.08
CA ILE A 145 5.54 -8.69 21.36
C ILE A 145 6.23 -9.97 20.82
N ALA A 146 5.56 -11.12 20.91
CA ALA A 146 6.04 -12.39 20.35
C ALA A 146 6.35 -12.33 18.85
N GLU A 147 5.63 -11.52 18.09
CA GLU A 147 5.70 -11.43 16.63
C GLU A 147 6.71 -10.39 16.13
N LEU A 148 7.32 -9.63 17.05
CA LEU A 148 8.31 -8.59 16.74
C LEU A 148 9.72 -9.16 16.56
N ALA A 149 9.98 -10.36 17.09
CA ALA A 149 11.30 -10.98 17.04
C ALA A 149 11.78 -11.16 15.59
N GLY A 150 12.98 -10.66 15.29
CA GLY A 150 13.61 -10.79 13.98
C GLY A 150 13.09 -9.81 12.91
N LYS A 151 12.05 -9.02 13.19
CA LYS A 151 11.57 -7.95 12.31
C LYS A 151 12.35 -6.65 12.54
N SER A 152 12.40 -5.79 11.52
CA SER A 152 13.02 -4.45 11.58
C SER A 152 12.46 -3.54 10.49
N GLY A 153 12.51 -2.22 10.70
CA GLY A 153 12.10 -1.20 9.73
C GLY A 153 10.59 -0.90 9.73
N LEU A 154 9.80 -1.68 10.45
CA LEU A 154 8.35 -1.53 10.56
C LEU A 154 7.97 -0.43 11.55
N ARG A 155 6.90 0.31 11.25
CA ARG A 155 6.19 1.10 12.27
C ARG A 155 5.16 0.18 12.92
N VAL A 156 5.29 -0.02 14.23
CA VAL A 156 4.50 -0.99 14.99
C VAL A 156 3.75 -0.30 16.11
N LYS A 157 2.60 -0.88 16.46
CA LYS A 157 1.82 -0.57 17.66
C LYS A 157 1.63 -1.85 18.45
N THR A 158 2.14 -1.84 19.68
CA THR A 158 2.10 -3.01 20.56
C THR A 158 1.69 -2.59 21.96
N GLU A 159 1.20 -3.54 22.74
CA GLU A 159 0.78 -3.33 24.13
C GLU A 159 1.53 -4.30 25.03
N GLY A 160 1.81 -3.88 26.26
CA GLY A 160 2.43 -4.73 27.26
C GLY A 160 2.60 -4.05 28.61
N VAL A 161 3.06 -4.80 29.59
CA VAL A 161 3.39 -4.32 30.93
C VAL A 161 4.83 -3.81 30.94
N VAL A 162 5.06 -2.61 31.44
CA VAL A 162 6.42 -2.09 31.65
C VAL A 162 7.00 -2.72 32.91
N LEU A 163 7.96 -3.63 32.73
CA LEU A 163 8.66 -4.29 33.83
C LEU A 163 9.66 -3.35 34.51
N ASP A 164 10.38 -2.56 33.70
CA ASP A 164 11.41 -1.67 34.20
C ASP A 164 11.66 -0.48 33.27
N VAL A 165 12.22 0.58 33.83
CA VAL A 165 12.64 1.80 33.12
C VAL A 165 14.09 2.08 33.52
N ILE A 166 15.01 1.93 32.57
CA ILE A 166 16.45 2.01 32.85
C ILE A 166 17.06 3.13 32.00
N PRO A 167 17.91 4.01 32.57
CA PRO A 167 18.70 4.94 31.77
C PRO A 167 19.57 4.20 30.76
N TYR A 168 19.52 4.61 29.49
CA TYR A 168 20.26 4.00 28.39
C TYR A 168 20.82 5.09 27.46
N ARG A 169 22.13 5.37 27.59
CA ARG A 169 22.78 6.52 26.95
C ARG A 169 22.06 7.82 27.36
N GLU A 170 21.67 8.66 26.40
CA GLU A 170 20.91 9.90 26.62
C GLU A 170 19.38 9.67 26.58
N ARG A 171 18.93 8.42 26.60
CA ARG A 171 17.53 8.00 26.49
C ARG A 171 17.17 7.06 27.63
N PHE A 172 15.93 6.58 27.65
CA PHE A 172 15.44 5.57 28.58
C PHE A 172 15.05 4.31 27.82
N LEU A 173 15.39 3.15 28.38
CA LEU A 173 15.00 1.84 27.89
C LEU A 173 13.89 1.28 28.80
N LEU A 174 12.70 1.15 28.24
CA LEU A 174 11.57 0.48 28.88
C LEU A 174 11.62 -0.99 28.49
N ARG A 175 11.52 -1.88 29.48
CA ARG A 175 11.35 -3.31 29.25
C ARG A 175 9.86 -3.63 29.21
N LEU A 176 9.31 -3.78 28.01
CA LEU A 176 7.90 -4.09 27.80
C LEU A 176 7.71 -5.60 27.69
N SER A 177 6.75 -6.17 28.43
CA SER A 177 6.45 -7.59 28.40
C SER A 177 4.98 -7.89 28.15
N ASP A 178 4.73 -8.94 27.37
CA ASP A 178 3.42 -9.48 27.06
C ASP A 178 3.53 -11.00 26.96
N HIS A 179 2.73 -11.73 27.74
CA HIS A 179 2.70 -13.20 27.78
C HIS A 179 4.08 -13.89 27.81
N GLY A 180 5.00 -13.39 28.65
CA GLY A 180 6.36 -13.96 28.81
C GLY A 180 7.38 -13.54 27.75
N HIS A 181 6.96 -12.83 26.69
CA HIS A 181 7.87 -12.21 25.73
C HIS A 181 8.24 -10.81 26.20
N THR A 182 9.48 -10.38 25.92
CA THR A 182 9.97 -9.05 26.30
C THR A 182 10.61 -8.36 25.10
N ILE A 183 10.34 -7.06 24.95
CA ILE A 183 11.03 -6.19 23.99
C ILE A 183 11.49 -4.91 24.67
N GLY A 184 12.63 -4.37 24.23
CA GLY A 184 13.10 -3.06 24.67
C GLY A 184 12.46 -1.94 23.86
N VAL A 185 12.02 -0.89 24.54
CA VAL A 185 11.45 0.32 23.95
C VAL A 185 12.32 1.51 24.34
N LEU A 186 12.89 2.22 23.37
CA LEU A 186 13.68 3.43 23.58
C LEU A 186 12.77 4.66 23.57
N THR A 187 12.91 5.53 24.55
CA THR A 187 12.17 6.79 24.64
C THR A 187 13.08 7.93 25.10
N ASP A 188 12.81 9.14 24.64
CA ASP A 188 13.58 10.33 25.01
C ASP A 188 13.15 10.91 26.35
N LYS A 189 11.98 10.52 26.86
CA LYS A 189 11.37 11.09 28.06
C LYS A 189 11.30 10.06 29.16
N GLU A 190 11.84 10.41 30.32
CA GLU A 190 11.56 9.67 31.55
C GLU A 190 10.05 9.65 31.78
N SER A 191 9.51 8.45 31.96
CA SER A 191 8.07 8.24 32.09
C SER A 191 7.82 7.33 33.28
N ASP A 192 6.98 7.77 34.23
CA ASP A 192 6.56 6.95 35.38
C ASP A 192 5.46 5.96 34.97
N VAL A 193 5.89 4.98 34.17
CA VAL A 193 5.03 3.94 33.59
C VAL A 193 5.39 2.54 34.08
N LYS A 194 6.36 2.41 34.98
CA LYS A 194 6.75 1.12 35.57
C LYS A 194 5.53 0.46 36.23
N GLY A 195 5.36 -0.84 36.00
CA GLY A 195 4.21 -1.61 36.47
C GLY A 195 2.89 -1.25 35.79
N SER A 196 2.89 -0.43 34.74
CA SER A 196 1.67 -0.07 34.01
C SER A 196 1.58 -0.83 32.69
N VAL A 197 0.35 -1.10 32.25
CA VAL A 197 0.06 -1.50 30.88
C VAL A 197 0.14 -0.26 30.01
N VAL A 198 1.04 -0.29 29.04
CA VAL A 198 1.23 0.79 28.07
C VAL A 198 1.01 0.28 26.66
N ARG A 199 0.60 1.20 25.80
CA ARG A 199 0.57 1.03 24.36
C ARG A 199 1.68 1.88 23.77
N VAL A 200 2.53 1.25 22.98
CA VAL A 200 3.69 1.88 22.37
C VAL A 200 3.49 1.90 20.86
N THR A 201 3.60 3.08 20.27
CA THR A 201 3.73 3.26 18.82
C THR A 201 5.15 3.71 18.51
N GLY A 202 5.82 3.05 17.58
CA GLY A 202 7.19 3.40 17.23
C GLY A 202 7.77 2.57 16.10
N LYS A 203 9.03 2.85 15.76
CA LYS A 203 9.75 2.15 14.70
C LYS A 203 10.57 1.01 15.26
N LEU A 204 10.40 -0.19 14.70
CA LEU A 204 11.20 -1.35 15.07
C LEU A 204 12.61 -1.22 14.47
N VAL A 205 13.62 -1.09 15.33
CA VAL A 205 15.04 -0.94 14.99
C VAL A 205 15.85 -2.13 15.51
N LYS A 206 17.04 -2.37 14.96
CA LYS A 206 17.98 -3.35 15.52
C LYS A 206 19.01 -2.63 16.38
N SER A 207 19.28 -3.15 17.57
CA SER A 207 20.40 -2.71 18.39
C SER A 207 21.74 -3.10 17.78
N ASP A 208 22.83 -2.50 18.27
CA ASP A 208 24.21 -2.87 17.94
C ASP A 208 24.50 -4.36 18.24
N SER A 209 23.78 -4.94 19.21
CA SER A 209 23.83 -6.35 19.60
C SER A 209 22.87 -7.26 18.82
N GLY A 210 22.15 -6.73 17.83
CA GLY A 210 21.28 -7.49 16.93
C GLY A 210 19.86 -7.76 17.45
N TYR A 211 19.50 -7.29 18.64
CA TYR A 211 18.14 -7.43 19.19
C TYR A 211 17.19 -6.40 18.60
N SER A 212 15.93 -6.79 18.37
CA SER A 212 14.88 -5.86 17.95
C SER A 212 14.45 -4.98 19.13
N LEU A 213 14.44 -3.67 18.93
CA LEU A 213 13.99 -2.65 19.86
C LEU A 213 12.93 -1.77 19.17
N ILE A 214 12.05 -1.14 19.94
CA ILE A 214 11.12 -0.12 19.40
C ILE A 214 11.68 1.25 19.74
N ASP A 215 12.00 2.05 18.74
CA ASP A 215 12.23 3.49 18.90
C ASP A 215 10.87 4.18 19.01
N SER A 216 10.49 4.60 20.21
CA SER A 216 9.14 5.09 20.49
C SER A 216 8.91 6.50 19.96
N GLU A 217 7.74 6.68 19.35
CA GLU A 217 7.21 7.98 18.95
C GLU A 217 6.12 8.44 19.93
N GLU A 218 5.33 7.48 20.42
CA GLU A 218 4.22 7.71 21.34
C GLU A 218 4.10 6.55 22.33
N ILE A 219 3.85 6.88 23.61
CA ILE A 219 3.62 5.92 24.68
C ILE A 219 2.36 6.37 25.45
N ASP A 220 1.31 5.56 25.36
CA ASP A 220 0.06 5.79 26.06
C ASP A 220 -0.04 4.87 27.27
N LYS A 221 -0.16 5.44 28.47
CA LYS A 221 -0.48 4.69 29.68
C LYS A 221 -1.97 4.33 29.66
N ILE A 222 -2.28 3.03 29.55
CA ILE A 222 -3.67 2.54 29.50
C ILE A 222 -4.21 2.36 30.91
N ARG A 223 -3.52 1.56 31.73
CA ARG A 223 -3.92 1.22 33.09
C ARG A 223 -2.70 0.81 33.92
N ILE A 224 -2.84 0.84 35.24
CA ILE A 224 -1.88 0.19 36.13
C ILE A 224 -2.09 -1.33 36.00
N ALA A 225 -1.00 -2.10 35.90
CA ALA A 225 -1.14 -3.56 35.94
C ALA A 225 -1.52 -3.94 37.37
N ASP A 226 -2.63 -4.65 37.53
CA ASP A 226 -3.10 -5.08 38.85
C ASP A 226 -1.98 -5.89 39.52
N ALA A 227 -1.60 -5.48 40.73
CA ALA A 227 -0.64 -6.19 41.54
C ALA A 227 -1.27 -7.50 42.02
N GLY A 228 -1.20 -8.54 41.19
CA GLY A 228 -1.58 -9.90 41.55
C GLY A 228 -2.44 -10.57 40.50
N THR A 229 -1.82 -11.43 39.69
CA THR A 229 -2.09 -12.88 39.65
C THR A 229 -0.95 -13.48 38.82
N ASP A 230 0.18 -13.74 39.47
CA ASP A 230 1.18 -14.76 39.10
C ASP A 230 2.19 -14.85 40.26
N ALA A 231 1.62 -15.10 41.45
CA ALA A 231 2.30 -15.86 42.48
C ALA A 231 1.44 -17.12 42.64
N VAL A 232 2.07 -18.29 42.56
CA VAL A 232 1.48 -19.65 42.50
C VAL A 232 0.99 -19.97 41.08
N GLN A 233 1.66 -20.81 40.28
CA GLN A 233 2.24 -22.13 40.59
C GLN A 233 3.35 -22.50 39.61
#